data_AF-A0A969PS67-F1
#
_entry.id   AF-A0A969PS67-F1
#
_cell.length_a   1.000
_cell.length_b   1.000
_cell.length_c   1.000
_cell.angle_alpha   90.00
_cell.angle_beta   90.00
_cell.angle_gamma   90.00
#
_symmetry.space_group_name_H-M   'P 1'
#
loop_
_entity.id
_entity.type
_entity.pdbx_description
1 polymer ?
#
loop_
_entity_poly.entity_id
_entity_poly.type
_entity_poly.pdbx_seq_one_letter_code
_entity_poly.pdbx_strand_id
1 'polypeptide(L)'
;RILQQTGGHYIIGERMHAGKKDVEEALSKRGRFQVIRENLHVKEAIVGDGEARKRYVIAYNPDEAARDRMKREQIVASIEAQIDALRQEANEAHHKKACALRAHPTYGKYVRQLKDG
;
A
#
# COMPACT_ATOMS: atom_id res chain seq x y z
N ARG A 1 19.03 21.61 -0.25
CA ARG A 1 17.75 21.70 0.51
C ARG A 1 17.07 23.04 0.15
N ILE A 2 16.38 23.11 -0.99
CA ILE A 2 15.82 24.39 -1.50
C ILE A 2 14.72 24.94 -0.58
N LEU A 3 13.89 24.06 -0.01
CA LEU A 3 12.72 24.44 0.79
C LEU A 3 13.03 24.95 2.20
N GLN A 4 14.29 24.92 2.65
CA GLN A 4 14.72 25.46 3.97
C GLN A 4 15.66 26.66 3.85
N GLN A 5 15.97 27.12 2.63
CA GLN A 5 17.00 28.15 2.41
C GLN A 5 16.68 29.49 3.08
N THR A 6 15.42 29.79 3.38
CA THR A 6 14.96 31.03 4.01
C THR A 6 14.43 30.84 5.44
N GLY A 7 14.72 29.72 6.10
CA GLY A 7 14.26 29.45 7.46
C GLY A 7 12.75 29.17 7.60
N GLY A 8 12.03 29.02 6.47
CA GLY A 8 10.61 28.69 6.46
C GLY A 8 10.35 27.24 6.89
N HIS A 9 9.28 27.05 7.67
CA HIS A 9 8.72 25.72 7.94
C HIS A 9 7.85 25.28 6.76
N TYR A 10 7.95 24.01 6.37
CA TYR A 10 7.14 23.44 5.29
C TYR A 10 6.52 22.12 5.73
N ILE A 11 5.38 21.78 5.11
CA ILE A 11 4.77 20.46 5.16
C ILE A 11 4.66 19.96 3.72
N ILE A 12 5.11 18.74 3.46
CA ILE A 12 5.00 18.10 2.15
C ILE A 12 4.20 16.81 2.30
N GLY A 13 3.26 16.59 1.39
CA GLY A 13 2.60 15.30 1.25
C GLY A 13 3.49 14.34 0.47
N GLU A 14 3.78 13.18 1.06
CA GLU A 14 4.49 12.08 0.39
C GLU A 14 3.53 10.91 0.17
N ARG A 15 3.57 10.27 -1.00
CA ARG A 15 2.81 9.04 -1.23
C ARG A 15 3.41 7.92 -0.37
N MET A 16 2.57 7.15 0.33
CA MET A 16 3.03 6.03 1.16
C MET A 16 3.85 4.99 0.36
N HIS A 17 3.45 4.73 -0.88
CA HIS A 17 4.13 3.80 -1.80
C HIS A 17 5.01 4.52 -2.82
N ALA A 18 5.71 5.59 -2.43
CA ALA A 18 6.61 6.33 -3.32
C ALA A 18 7.92 5.60 -3.66
N GLY A 19 8.25 4.50 -2.97
CA GLY A 19 9.54 3.79 -3.11
C GLY A 19 10.74 4.60 -2.56
N LYS A 20 10.46 5.59 -1.70
CA LYS A 20 11.49 6.39 -1.02
C LYS A 20 11.85 5.73 0.30
N LYS A 21 13.15 5.45 0.50
CA LYS A 21 13.68 4.83 1.73
C LYS A 21 13.21 5.56 3.01
N ASP A 22 13.24 6.89 3.02
CA ASP A 22 12.83 7.68 4.18
C ASP A 22 11.33 7.48 4.54
N VAL A 23 10.47 7.31 3.53
CA VAL A 23 9.03 7.08 3.72
C VAL A 23 8.80 5.67 4.27
N GLU A 24 9.50 4.68 3.73
CA GLU A 24 9.44 3.29 4.21
C GLU A 24 9.95 3.17 5.65
N GLU A 25 11.04 3.87 6.00
CA GLU A 25 11.54 3.94 7.37
C GLU A 25 10.50 4.59 8.30
N ALA A 26 9.93 5.73 7.90
CA ALA A 26 8.90 6.41 8.69
C ALA A 26 7.69 5.49 8.97
N LEU A 27 7.20 4.78 7.95
CA LEU A 27 6.07 3.86 8.08
C LEU A 27 6.40 2.66 8.98
N SER A 28 7.64 2.17 8.94
CA SER A 28 8.11 1.03 9.73
C SER A 28 8.31 1.36 11.22
N LYS A 29 8.46 2.64 11.59
CA LYS A 29 8.63 3.02 12.99
C LYS A 29 7.37 2.74 13.79
N ARG A 30 7.49 1.84 14.78
CA ARG A 30 6.44 1.56 15.76
C ARG A 30 6.14 2.80 16.61
N GLY A 31 4.87 2.99 16.95
CA GLY A 31 4.44 4.11 17.79
C GLY A 31 2.92 4.14 17.91
N ARG A 32 2.42 4.79 18.96
CA ARG A 32 0.98 4.94 19.18
C ARG A 32 0.43 6.06 18.31
N PHE A 33 -0.75 5.84 17.75
CA PHE A 33 -1.51 6.91 17.11
C PHE A 33 -2.28 7.69 18.17
N GLN A 34 -2.29 9.02 18.03
CA GLN A 34 -3.18 9.90 18.77
C GLN A 34 -4.46 10.10 17.97
N VAL A 35 -5.60 9.93 18.63
CA VAL A 35 -6.92 10.15 18.01
C VAL A 35 -7.22 11.63 18.08
N ILE A 36 -7.20 12.31 16.94
CA ILE A 36 -7.58 13.74 16.84
C ILE A 36 -9.07 13.86 16.60
N ARG A 37 -9.61 12.97 15.76
CA ARG A 37 -11.04 12.77 15.48
C ARG A 37 -11.27 11.28 15.23
N GLU A 38 -12.52 10.86 15.25
CA GLU A 38 -12.91 9.46 14.97
C GLU A 38 -12.35 8.95 13.64
N ASN A 39 -12.28 9.82 12.62
CA ASN A 39 -11.77 9.51 11.29
C ASN A 39 -10.31 9.96 11.04
N LEU A 40 -9.61 10.45 12.06
CA LEU A 40 -8.24 10.96 11.91
C LEU A 40 -7.36 10.62 13.11
N HIS A 41 -6.51 9.63 12.90
CA HIS A 41 -5.48 9.19 13.82
C HIS A 41 -4.11 9.64 13.31
N VAL A 42 -3.29 10.23 14.18
CA VAL A 42 -1.99 10.77 13.78
C VAL A 42 -0.86 10.15 14.60
N LYS A 43 0.22 9.76 13.93
CA LYS A 43 1.46 9.29 14.56
C LYS A 43 2.64 10.09 14.03
N GLU A 44 3.56 10.44 14.90
CA GLU A 44 4.82 11.07 14.51
C GLU A 44 5.93 10.04 14.39
N ALA A 45 6.76 10.18 13.36
CA ALA A 45 7.95 9.36 13.14
C ALA A 45 9.12 10.28 12.76
N ILE A 46 10.27 10.11 13.42
CA ILE A 46 11.48 10.85 13.10
C ILE A 46 12.43 9.91 12.36
N VAL A 47 12.87 10.30 11.18
CA VAL A 47 13.75 9.51 10.28
C VAL A 47 15.11 10.20 10.16
N GLY A 48 16.19 9.41 10.25
CA GLY A 48 17.57 9.88 10.26
C GLY A 48 18.04 10.44 11.60
N ASP A 49 19.34 10.76 11.66
CA ASP A 49 20.06 11.17 12.86
C ASP A 49 20.56 12.63 12.77
N GLY A 50 20.82 13.23 13.94
CA GLY A 50 21.40 14.57 14.07
C GLY A 50 20.53 15.71 13.53
N GLU A 51 21.18 16.80 13.08
CA GLU A 51 20.52 17.97 12.46
C GLU A 51 19.79 17.65 11.15
N ALA A 52 20.10 16.51 10.53
CA ALA A 52 19.51 16.12 9.27
C ALA A 52 18.15 15.42 9.40
N ARG A 53 17.71 15.11 10.63
CA ARG A 53 16.49 14.34 10.90
C ARG A 53 15.24 14.98 10.30
N LYS A 54 14.38 14.15 9.74
CA LYS A 54 13.08 14.55 9.15
C LYS A 54 11.96 14.07 10.04
N ARG A 55 11.03 14.98 10.36
CA ARG A 55 9.78 14.64 11.07
C ARG A 55 8.70 14.32 10.05
N TYR A 56 8.19 13.10 10.13
CA TYR A 56 7.03 12.62 9.38
C TYR A 56 5.81 12.59 10.28
N VAL A 57 4.69 13.04 9.73
CA VAL A 57 3.37 12.95 10.35
C VAL A 57 2.56 11.96 9.53
N ILE A 58 2.25 10.81 10.13
CA ILE A 58 1.47 9.75 9.50
C ILE A 58 0.03 9.94 9.91
N ALA A 59 -0.82 10.29 8.95
CA ALA A 59 -2.27 10.36 9.11
C ALA A 59 -2.91 9.04 8.68
N TYR A 60 -3.67 8.42 9.58
CA TYR A 60 -4.43 7.22 9.36
C TYR A 60 -5.92 7.53 9.53
N ASN A 61 -6.71 7.19 8.51
CA ASN A 61 -8.17 7.31 8.55
C ASN A 61 -8.76 5.89 8.66
N PRO A 62 -9.35 5.51 9.81
CA PRO A 62 -9.91 4.17 10.01
C PRO A 62 -11.07 3.85 9.06
N ASP A 63 -11.91 4.83 8.70
CA ASP A 63 -13.06 4.63 7.82
C ASP A 63 -12.63 4.35 6.38
N GLU A 64 -11.62 5.09 5.90
CA GLU A 64 -11.02 4.82 4.59
C GLU A 64 -10.30 3.48 4.58
N ALA A 65 -9.59 3.14 5.66
CA ALA A 65 -8.92 1.85 5.80
C ALA A 65 -9.90 0.67 5.80
N ALA A 66 -11.08 0.83 6.41
CA ALA A 66 -12.16 -0.16 6.36
C ALA A 66 -12.72 -0.32 4.94
N ARG A 67 -12.99 0.78 4.24
CA ARG A 67 -13.42 0.77 2.83
C ARG A 67 -12.39 0.11 1.91
N ASP A 68 -11.12 0.44 2.08
CA ASP A 68 -10.01 -0.18 1.36
C ASP A 68 -9.89 -1.68 1.67
N ARG A 69 -10.15 -2.10 2.91
CA ARG A 69 -10.18 -3.52 3.28
C ARG A 69 -11.31 -4.26 2.54
N MET A 70 -12.53 -3.74 2.58
CA MET A 70 -13.68 -4.35 1.90
C MET A 70 -13.44 -4.46 0.40
N LYS A 71 -12.88 -3.42 -0.22
CA LYS A 71 -12.54 -3.43 -1.65
C LYS A 71 -11.49 -4.49 -1.97
N ARG A 72 -10.47 -4.64 -1.12
CA ARG A 72 -9.47 -5.72 -1.27
C ARG A 72 -10.09 -7.10 -1.13
N GLU A 73 -10.98 -7.30 -0.18
CA GLU A 73 -11.70 -8.57 0.00
C GLU A 73 -12.53 -8.92 -1.24
N GLN A 74 -13.26 -7.96 -1.81
CA GLN A 74 -14.01 -8.16 -3.06
C GLN A 74 -13.11 -8.52 -4.24
N ILE A 75 -11.94 -7.86 -4.35
CA ILE A 75 -10.95 -8.17 -5.38
C ILE A 75 -10.44 -9.60 -5.21
N VAL A 76 -10.10 -10.01 -3.98
CA VAL A 76 -9.62 -11.36 -3.68
C VAL A 76 -10.69 -12.39 -4.01
N ALA A 77 -11.95 -12.19 -3.59
CA ALA A 77 -13.04 -13.11 -3.90
C ALA A 77 -13.29 -13.26 -5.42
N SER A 78 -13.21 -12.16 -6.17
CA SER A 78 -13.30 -12.17 -7.64
C SER A 78 -12.16 -12.96 -8.29
N ILE A 79 -10.95 -12.85 -7.74
CA ILE A 79 -9.77 -13.58 -8.20
C ILE A 79 -9.91 -15.07 -7.89
N GLU A 80 -10.35 -15.43 -6.69
CA GLU A 80 -10.59 -16.83 -6.29
C GLU A 80 -11.61 -17.49 -7.21
N ALA A 81 -12.74 -16.84 -7.46
CA ALA A 81 -13.76 -17.35 -8.39
C ALA A 81 -13.21 -17.52 -9.82
N GLN A 82 -12.38 -16.58 -10.30
CA GLN A 82 -11.73 -16.71 -11.60
C GLN A 82 -10.74 -17.88 -11.63
N ILE A 83 -9.95 -18.07 -10.57
CA ILE A 83 -9.00 -19.19 -10.46
C ILE A 83 -9.74 -20.53 -10.46
N ASP A 84 -10.85 -20.63 -9.73
CA ASP A 84 -11.65 -21.86 -9.71
C ASP A 84 -12.29 -22.16 -11.06
N ALA A 85 -12.74 -21.14 -11.79
CA ALA A 85 -13.23 -21.30 -13.16
C ALA A 85 -12.12 -21.79 -14.11
N LEU A 86 -10.88 -21.31 -13.95
CA LEU A 86 -9.74 -21.78 -14.76
C LEU A 86 -9.54 -23.30 -14.62
N ARG A 87 -9.63 -23.84 -13.39
CA ARG A 87 -9.44 -25.27 -13.12
C ARG A 87 -10.40 -26.18 -13.90
N GLN A 88 -11.52 -25.64 -14.38
CA GLN A 88 -12.55 -26.38 -15.11
C GLN A 88 -12.34 -26.37 -16.64
N GLU A 89 -11.30 -25.70 -17.15
CA GLU A 89 -11.08 -25.50 -18.58
C GLU A 89 -9.95 -26.36 -19.17
N ALA A 90 -9.99 -26.56 -20.50
CA ALA A 90 -8.96 -27.27 -21.25
C ALA A 90 -7.61 -26.52 -21.25
N ASN A 91 -6.50 -27.27 -21.33
CA ASN A 91 -5.12 -26.80 -21.09
C ASN A 91 -4.71 -25.51 -21.86
N GLU A 92 -5.09 -25.33 -23.13
CA GLU A 92 -4.73 -24.11 -23.89
C GLU A 92 -5.51 -22.87 -23.42
N ALA A 93 -6.81 -23.02 -23.16
CA ALA A 93 -7.67 -21.93 -22.67
C ALA A 93 -7.26 -21.53 -21.24
N HIS A 94 -6.90 -22.52 -20.42
CA HIS A 94 -6.34 -22.35 -19.09
C HIS A 94 -5.08 -21.46 -19.12
N HIS A 95 -4.09 -21.77 -19.97
CA HIS A 95 -2.84 -21.01 -20.05
C HIS A 95 -3.08 -19.53 -20.44
N LYS A 96 -3.92 -19.28 -21.45
CA LYS A 96 -4.19 -17.90 -21.92
C LYS A 96 -4.88 -17.05 -20.84
N LYS A 97 -5.88 -17.60 -20.16
CA LYS A 97 -6.62 -16.87 -19.12
C LYS A 97 -5.80 -16.70 -17.84
N ALA A 98 -4.97 -17.68 -17.47
CA ALA A 98 -4.01 -17.54 -16.38
C ALA A 98 -2.99 -16.41 -16.65
N CYS A 99 -2.45 -16.32 -17.87
CA CYS A 99 -1.59 -15.21 -18.27
C CYS A 99 -2.32 -13.85 -18.18
N ALA A 100 -3.57 -13.78 -18.64
CA ALA A 100 -4.37 -12.55 -18.58
C ALA A 100 -4.63 -12.10 -17.12
N LEU A 101 -4.97 -13.03 -16.24
CA LEU A 101 -5.19 -12.75 -14.81
C LEU A 101 -3.93 -12.18 -14.13
N ARG A 102 -2.76 -12.75 -14.44
CA ARG A 102 -1.46 -12.25 -13.96
C ARG A 102 -1.08 -10.89 -14.53
N ALA A 103 -1.38 -10.64 -15.80
CA ALA A 103 -1.06 -9.38 -16.47
C ALA A 103 -2.02 -8.24 -16.11
N HIS A 104 -3.13 -8.54 -15.43
CA HIS A 104 -4.14 -7.54 -15.11
C HIS A 104 -3.59 -6.48 -14.12
N PRO A 105 -3.72 -5.16 -14.40
CA PRO A 105 -3.14 -4.08 -13.58
C PRO A 105 -3.56 -4.10 -12.10
N THR A 106 -4.81 -4.50 -11.83
CA THR A 106 -5.36 -4.67 -10.47
C THR A 106 -5.08 -6.06 -9.90
N TYR A 107 -5.54 -7.13 -10.58
CA TYR A 107 -5.47 -8.50 -10.04
C TYR A 107 -4.06 -9.09 -9.99
N GLY A 108 -3.18 -8.74 -10.93
CA GLY A 108 -1.80 -9.23 -10.95
C GLY A 108 -1.01 -8.91 -9.67
N LYS A 109 -1.40 -7.87 -8.93
CA LYS A 109 -0.82 -7.51 -7.63
C LYS A 109 -1.18 -8.49 -6.50
N TYR A 110 -2.26 -9.25 -6.67
CA TYR A 110 -2.80 -10.20 -5.70
C TYR A 110 -2.59 -11.66 -6.11
N VAL A 111 -2.10 -11.92 -7.32
CA VAL A 111 -1.95 -13.27 -7.88
C VAL A 111 -0.47 -13.63 -8.00
N ARG A 112 -0.10 -14.81 -7.51
CA ARG A 112 1.23 -15.40 -7.69
C ARG A 112 1.09 -16.84 -8.15
N GLN A 113 1.83 -17.21 -9.19
CA GLN A 113 1.95 -18.61 -9.60
C GLN A 113 2.92 -19.35 -8.69
N LEU A 114 2.54 -20.55 -8.30
CA LEU A 114 3.37 -21.43 -7.49
C LEU A 114 4.13 -22.42 -8.38
N LYS A 115 5.07 -23.17 -7.80
CA LYS A 115 5.92 -24.10 -8.57
C LYS A 115 5.14 -25.33 -9.06
N ASP A 116 4.04 -25.62 -8.41
CA ASP A 116 3.12 -26.73 -8.65
C ASP A 116 2.04 -26.42 -9.71
N GLY A 117 2.01 -25.20 -10.26
CA GLY A 117 1.10 -24.82 -11.36
C GLY A 117 0.33 -23.55 -11.05
#